data_AF-H5XW59-F1
#
_entry.id   AF-H5XW59-F1
#
_cell.length_a   1.000
_cell.length_b   1.000
_cell.length_c   1.000
_cell.angle_alpha   90.00
_cell.angle_beta   90.00
_cell.angle_gamma   90.00
#
_symmetry.space_group_name_H-M   'P 1'
#
loop_
_entity.id
_entity.type
_entity.pdbx_description
1 polymer ?
#
loop_
_entity_poly.entity_id
_entity_poly.type
_entity_poly.pdbx_seq_one_letter_code
_entity_poly.pdbx_strand_id
1 'polypeptide(L)'
;MNRRASDGLILILLIALTYFAPIPVPALGANQVSAAFTDIAGHWAKEDIEFVVSRGLFSGTSNTTFSPNTAITRGMFVTALGRMANANVSRWRSL
;
A
#
# COMPACT_ATOMS: atom_id res chain seq x y z
N MET A 1 16.20 58.96 -0.43
CA MET A 1 15.75 58.13 0.71
C MET A 1 14.97 56.94 0.15
N ASN A 2 15.13 55.72 0.70
CA ASN A 2 14.35 54.50 0.43
C ASN A 2 14.82 53.46 -0.63
N ARG A 3 16.11 53.10 -0.65
CA ARG A 3 16.60 51.85 -1.28
C ARG A 3 16.81 50.69 -0.28
N ARG A 4 15.98 50.57 0.77
CA ARG A 4 16.14 49.52 1.80
C ARG A 4 15.07 48.42 1.74
N ALA A 5 14.05 48.56 0.89
CA ALA A 5 12.94 47.60 0.79
C ALA A 5 13.06 46.63 -0.41
N SER A 6 13.91 46.92 -1.42
CA SER A 6 14.06 46.09 -2.63
C SER A 6 14.96 44.88 -2.44
N ASP A 7 15.89 44.94 -1.49
CA ASP A 7 17.00 43.98 -1.41
C ASP A 7 16.60 42.70 -0.65
N GLY A 8 15.59 42.78 0.23
CA GLY A 8 15.06 41.62 0.96
C GLY A 8 14.12 40.74 0.14
N LEU A 9 13.44 41.31 -0.85
CA LEU A 9 12.46 40.57 -1.67
C LEU A 9 13.13 39.62 -2.67
N ILE A 10 14.28 40.02 -3.21
CA ILE A 10 15.09 39.20 -4.12
C ILE A 10 15.69 37.99 -3.38
N LEU A 11 16.13 38.17 -2.13
CA LEU A 11 16.65 37.08 -1.32
C LEU A 11 15.59 36.02 -1.00
N ILE A 12 14.35 36.42 -0.69
CA ILE A 12 13.24 35.48 -0.44
C ILE A 12 12.85 34.71 -1.72
N LEU A 13 12.88 35.37 -2.88
CA LEU A 13 12.56 34.75 -4.16
C LEU A 13 13.61 33.69 -4.58
N LEU A 14 14.89 33.93 -4.28
CA LEU A 14 15.99 33.00 -4.58
C LEU A 14 16.00 31.76 -3.64
N ILE A 15 15.58 31.92 -2.39
CA ILE A 15 15.42 30.80 -1.44
C ILE A 15 14.22 29.93 -1.84
N ALA A 16 13.12 30.52 -2.32
CA ALA A 16 11.94 29.78 -2.77
C ALA A 16 12.20 28.91 -4.01
N LEU A 17 13.10 29.34 -4.91
CA LEU A 17 13.49 28.58 -6.11
C LEU A 17 14.48 27.44 -5.84
N THR A 18 15.22 27.48 -4.72
CA THR A 18 16.22 26.46 -4.36
C THR A 18 15.69 25.35 -3.46
N TYR A 19 14.50 25.52 -2.87
CA TYR A 19 13.91 24.57 -1.91
C TYR A 19 12.65 23.85 -2.38
N PHE A 20 12.28 23.94 -3.66
CA PHE A 20 11.25 23.06 -4.25
C PHE A 20 11.90 21.79 -4.83
N ALA A 21 12.63 21.06 -3.98
CA ALA A 21 12.94 19.67 -4.30
C ALA A 21 11.69 18.85 -3.93
N PRO A 22 11.15 18.00 -4.83
CA PRO A 22 10.10 17.07 -4.45
C PRO A 22 10.68 16.16 -3.37
N ILE A 23 10.21 16.34 -2.13
CA ILE A 23 10.49 15.40 -1.04
C ILE A 23 10.02 14.03 -1.55
N PRO A 24 10.90 13.01 -1.65
CA PRO A 24 10.45 11.66 -1.96
C PRO A 24 9.54 11.25 -0.81
N VAL A 25 8.23 11.33 -1.02
CA VAL A 25 7.25 10.81 -0.08
C VAL A 25 7.50 9.30 -0.09
N PRO A 26 8.02 8.68 1.00
CA PRO A 26 7.99 7.24 1.08
C PRO A 26 6.52 6.85 0.92
N ALA A 27 6.20 6.01 -0.07
CA ALA A 27 4.84 5.59 -0.35
C ALA A 27 4.30 4.84 0.87
N LEU A 28 3.66 5.57 1.79
CA LEU A 28 2.94 5.03 2.93
C LEU A 28 1.69 4.34 2.37
N GLY A 29 1.80 3.07 2.03
CA GLY A 29 0.65 2.21 1.77
C GLY A 29 0.49 1.67 0.37
N ALA A 30 1.40 1.93 -0.56
CA ALA A 30 1.51 1.07 -1.74
C ALA A 30 2.43 -0.10 -1.38
N ASN A 31 1.89 -1.07 -0.63
CA ASN A 31 2.48 -2.40 -0.54
C ASN A 31 2.38 -3.02 -1.94
N GLN A 32 3.26 -2.59 -2.85
CA GLN A 32 3.49 -3.17 -4.16
C GLN A 32 4.18 -4.52 -3.96
N VAL A 33 3.52 -5.42 -3.23
CA VAL A 33 3.80 -6.84 -3.40
C VAL A 33 3.06 -7.16 -4.70
N SER A 34 3.70 -6.81 -5.83
CA SER A 34 3.62 -7.65 -7.01
C SER A 34 4.18 -8.99 -6.55
N ALA A 35 3.35 -9.77 -5.88
CA ALA A 35 3.71 -11.05 -5.34
C ALA A 35 3.86 -11.96 -6.56
N ALA A 36 5.05 -11.94 -7.14
CA ALA A 36 5.43 -12.90 -8.15
C ALA A 36 5.62 -14.24 -7.43
N PHE A 37 4.50 -14.85 -7.06
CA PHE A 37 4.48 -16.15 -6.43
C PHE A 37 5.00 -17.15 -7.45
N THR A 38 6.04 -17.88 -7.10
CA THR A 38 6.69 -18.82 -8.03
C THR A 38 5.85 -20.08 -8.23
N ASP A 39 5.01 -20.42 -7.26
CA ASP A 39 4.20 -21.63 -7.20
C ASP A 39 2.81 -21.51 -7.85
N ILE A 40 2.50 -20.35 -8.44
CA ILE A 40 1.28 -20.15 -9.24
C ILE A 40 1.56 -20.09 -10.74
N ALA A 41 2.82 -20.23 -11.16
CA ALA A 41 3.18 -20.26 -12.57
C ALA A 41 2.56 -21.49 -13.26
N GLY A 42 1.66 -21.26 -14.22
CA GLY A 42 0.91 -22.33 -14.90
C GLY A 42 -0.22 -22.94 -14.07
N HIS A 43 -0.54 -22.37 -12.90
CA HIS A 43 -1.67 -22.80 -12.09
C HIS A 43 -2.97 -22.14 -12.60
N TRP A 44 -4.06 -22.91 -12.71
CA TRP A 44 -5.34 -22.42 -13.24
C TRP A 44 -5.93 -21.22 -12.47
N ALA A 45 -5.61 -21.13 -11.17
CA ALA A 45 -6.10 -20.07 -10.28
C ALA A 45 -5.19 -18.84 -10.25
N LYS A 46 -4.17 -18.76 -11.11
CA LYS A 46 -3.17 -17.69 -11.06
C LYS A 46 -3.81 -16.30 -11.09
N GLU A 47 -4.68 -16.06 -12.06
CA GLU A 47 -5.31 -14.77 -12.28
C GLU A 47 -6.20 -14.37 -11.09
N ASP A 48 -6.95 -15.33 -10.53
CA ASP A 48 -7.78 -15.11 -9.35
C ASP A 48 -6.93 -14.80 -8.10
N ILE A 49 -5.81 -15.50 -7.93
CA ILE A 49 -4.86 -15.30 -6.82
C ILE A 49 -4.26 -13.90 -6.90
N GLU A 50 -3.75 -13.51 -8.06
CA GLU A 50 -3.19 -12.18 -8.29
C GLU A 50 -4.23 -11.09 -8.00
N PHE A 51 -5.48 -11.29 -8.43
CA PHE A 51 -6.58 -10.35 -8.20
C PHE A 51 -6.92 -10.17 -6.71
N VAL A 52 -7.05 -11.26 -5.95
CA VAL A 52 -7.41 -11.15 -4.52
C VAL A 52 -6.24 -10.63 -3.68
N VAL A 53 -5.00 -10.92 -4.08
CA VAL A 53 -3.79 -10.44 -3.40
C VAL A 53 -3.56 -8.96 -3.69
N SER A 54 -3.77 -8.50 -4.92
CA SER A 54 -3.66 -7.08 -5.27
C SER A 54 -4.69 -6.21 -4.52
N ARG A 55 -5.79 -6.82 -4.06
CA ARG A 55 -6.82 -6.18 -3.22
C ARG A 55 -6.57 -6.34 -1.72
N GLY A 56 -5.48 -6.99 -1.32
CA GLY A 56 -5.14 -7.25 0.07
C GLY A 56 -6.10 -8.22 0.79
N LEU A 57 -6.92 -8.98 0.04
CA LEU A 57 -7.87 -9.92 0.64
C LEU A 57 -7.14 -11.16 1.17
N PHE A 58 -6.12 -11.62 0.43
CA PHE A 58 -5.24 -12.71 0.80
C PHE A 58 -3.77 -12.28 0.80
N SER A 59 -2.93 -13.09 1.42
CA SER A 59 -1.48 -12.95 1.46
C SER A 59 -0.86 -14.33 1.29
N GLY A 60 0.34 -14.39 0.71
CA GLY A 60 1.05 -15.65 0.55
C GLY A 60 1.45 -16.27 1.88
N THR A 61 1.77 -17.57 1.83
CA THR A 61 2.37 -18.31 2.94
C THR A 61 3.84 -17.94 3.16
N SER A 62 4.48 -17.33 2.15
CA SER A 62 5.80 -16.72 2.23
C SER A 62 5.88 -15.48 1.32
N ASN A 63 7.03 -14.82 1.28
CA ASN A 63 7.28 -13.69 0.38
C ASN A 63 7.20 -14.08 -1.12
N THR A 64 7.39 -15.36 -1.45
CA THR A 64 7.47 -15.86 -2.83
C THR A 64 6.53 -17.03 -3.11
N THR A 65 5.71 -17.44 -2.13
CA THR A 65 4.85 -18.62 -2.21
C THR A 65 3.43 -18.29 -1.76
N PHE A 66 2.44 -18.70 -2.57
CA PHE A 66 1.02 -18.56 -2.22
C PHE A 66 0.44 -19.83 -1.59
N SER A 67 0.91 -20.99 -2.02
CA SER A 67 0.39 -22.32 -1.69
C SER A 67 -1.04 -22.58 -2.19
N PRO A 68 -1.29 -22.52 -3.52
CA PRO A 68 -2.64 -22.55 -4.09
C PRO A 68 -3.39 -23.87 -3.86
N ASN A 69 -2.67 -24.97 -3.61
CA ASN A 69 -3.24 -26.29 -3.36
C ASN A 69 -3.44 -26.58 -1.87
N THR A 70 -3.07 -25.66 -0.99
CA THR A 70 -3.28 -25.81 0.44
C THR A 70 -4.70 -25.38 0.81
N ALA A 71 -5.36 -26.19 1.62
CA ALA A 71 -6.70 -25.87 2.10
C ALA A 71 -6.69 -24.57 2.91
N ILE A 72 -7.64 -23.68 2.61
CA ILE A 72 -7.87 -22.49 3.43
C ILE A 72 -8.62 -22.87 4.70
N THR A 73 -8.32 -22.17 5.80
CA THR A 73 -9.09 -22.34 7.04
C THR A 73 -10.38 -21.50 7.00
N ARG A 74 -11.39 -21.90 7.81
CA ARG A 74 -12.60 -21.08 8.00
C ARG A 74 -12.27 -19.65 8.47
N GLY A 75 -11.24 -19.50 9.32
CA GLY A 75 -10.78 -18.20 9.80
C GLY A 75 -10.21 -17.32 8.68
N MET A 76 -9.43 -17.91 7.76
CA MET A 76 -8.91 -17.20 6.59
C MET A 76 -10.04 -16.72 5.68
N PHE A 77 -11.03 -17.58 5.43
CA PHE A 77 -12.18 -17.22 4.61
C PHE A 77 -12.98 -16.05 5.20
N VAL A 78 -13.32 -16.12 6.50
CA VAL A 78 -14.05 -15.04 7.18
C VAL A 78 -13.21 -13.75 7.24
N THR A 79 -11.88 -13.87 7.39
CA THR A 79 -10.98 -12.70 7.36
C THR A 79 -11.02 -12.01 6.00
N ALA A 80 -10.97 -12.76 4.90
CA ALA A 80 -11.06 -12.20 3.55
C ALA A 80 -12.40 -11.46 3.33
N LEU A 81 -13.52 -12.06 3.78
CA LEU A 81 -14.83 -11.40 3.75
C LEU A 81 -14.88 -10.13 4.60
N GLY A 82 -14.29 -10.16 5.80
CA GLY A 82 -14.21 -9.01 6.69
C GLY A 82 -13.43 -7.84 6.06
N ARG A 83 -12.30 -8.14 5.40
CA ARG A 83 -11.52 -7.15 4.63
C ARG A 83 -12.32 -6.58 3.47
N MET A 84 -12.97 -7.45 2.69
CA MET A 84 -13.80 -7.05 1.55
C MET A 84 -14.98 -6.16 1.97
N ALA A 85 -15.61 -6.45 3.11
CA ALA A 85 -16.73 -5.68 3.65
C ALA A 85 -16.30 -4.45 4.47
N ASN A 86 -15.00 -4.22 4.65
CA ASN A 86 -14.45 -3.21 5.56
C ASN A 86 -15.07 -3.29 6.97
N ALA A 87 -15.19 -4.52 7.50
CA ALA A 87 -15.92 -4.80 8.72
C ALA A 87 -15.25 -4.19 9.96
N ASN A 88 -15.99 -3.38 10.71
CA ASN A 88 -15.53 -2.83 11.99
C ASN A 88 -15.74 -3.85 13.13
N VAL A 89 -14.66 -4.52 13.53
CA VAL A 89 -14.66 -5.51 14.62
C VAL A 89 -14.61 -4.90 16.02
N SER A 90 -14.35 -3.60 16.13
CA SER A 90 -14.23 -2.88 17.40
C SER A 90 -15.58 -2.79 18.13
N ARG A 91 -16.68 -2.77 17.37
CA ARG A 91 -18.05 -2.68 17.90
C ARG A 91 -18.42 -3.83 18.86
N TRP A 92 -17.82 -5.01 18.71
CA TRP A 92 -18.15 -6.19 19.52
C TRP A 92 -17.28 -6.33 20.77
N ARG A 93 -16.20 -5.55 20.89
CA ARG A 93 -15.24 -5.62 22.01
C ARG A 93 -15.59 -4.69 23.18
N SER A 94 -16.68 -3.92 23.09
CA SER A 94 -17.05 -2.89 24.07
C SER A 94 -18.31 -3.22 24.88
N LEU A 95 -18.60 -4.52 25.09
CA LEU A 95 -19.58 -5.04 26.05
C LEU A 95 -18.82 -5.80 27.15
#